data_AF-A0AA35ISL9-F1
#
_entry.id   AF-A0AA35ISL9-F1
#
_cell.length_a   1.000
_cell.length_b   1.000
_cell.length_c   1.000
_cell.angle_alpha   90.00
_cell.angle_beta   90.00
_cell.angle_gamma   90.00
#
_symmetry.space_group_name_H-M   'P 1'
#
loop_
_entity.id
_entity.type
_entity.pdbx_description
1 polymer ?
#
loop_
_entity_poly.entity_id
_entity_poly.type
_entity_poly.pdbx_seq_one_letter_code
_entity_poly.pdbx_strand_id
1 'polypeptide(L)'
;MMFGVGNVGANLLPYEECSTFLTTDGGETWTEVKNTPHQWEYGDHGGVLVLVPEHAETNSISYSTDSGRTWKDYKFCDDEVLVKDITTVPRDSALRFLLFGEAKNLGSGSFRTYTIDFRNIFERQCDFDNTGKKDSDFKYSPLGSQTGCLFGHRTEFLRKTDEKCFIGTIPLSEFSKNIKNCSCTRKDFECDYNYYKANDGTCKLVDGLTPTNATDICKKEPDLIEYFKSSGYRKIPLSTCEGGLKLDSSFTPYPCPGKEAEFKEKYSVKAGIYAFVYVTILLLIFFTTWFVYDRGIRRNGGFARFEEIRLNDDGLIENNNTDKVVNKIVKAGLFLSSIITFVFQHTKAGIAQVIAKIRARFSNREGPTYSSLMHHQFSNETDNLHDEGIDDLSSSVIQGDNLDIEDEVIPSPQQEHASYTDQPAGNEVPNTLSAHSEEDANRPDSVDPRGHDK
;
A
#
# COMPACT_ATOMS: atom_id res chain seq x y z
N MET A 1 -7.97 18.08 -8.27
CA MET A 1 -9.27 18.78 -8.22
C MET A 1 -10.22 18.05 -9.15
N MET A 2 -11.53 18.05 -8.86
CA MET A 2 -12.53 17.38 -9.71
C MET A 2 -13.86 18.13 -9.57
N PHE A 3 -14.51 18.40 -10.70
CA PHE A 3 -15.93 18.75 -10.75
C PHE A 3 -16.77 17.50 -11.00
N GLY A 4 -18.04 17.54 -10.63
CA GLY A 4 -19.03 16.52 -10.98
C GLY A 4 -20.45 17.05 -10.84
N VAL A 5 -21.35 16.61 -11.72
CA VAL A 5 -22.79 16.88 -11.62
C VAL A 5 -23.46 15.69 -10.93
N GLY A 6 -24.33 15.99 -9.97
CA GLY A 6 -25.04 14.97 -9.18
C GLY A 6 -25.99 15.59 -8.16
N ASN A 7 -26.34 14.85 -7.13
CA ASN A 7 -27.24 15.29 -6.06
C ASN A 7 -26.86 14.69 -4.71
N VAL A 8 -27.31 15.32 -3.63
CA VAL A 8 -27.21 14.76 -2.27
C VAL A 8 -28.43 13.88 -2.02
N GLY A 9 -28.25 12.56 -1.98
CA GLY A 9 -29.34 11.62 -1.75
C GLY A 9 -28.89 10.15 -1.79
N ALA A 10 -29.83 9.23 -1.54
CA ALA A 10 -29.57 7.79 -1.58
C ALA A 10 -29.48 7.23 -3.02
N ASN A 11 -30.00 7.95 -4.01
CA ASN A 11 -30.01 7.59 -5.42
C ASN A 11 -29.73 8.84 -6.28
N LEU A 12 -29.32 8.63 -7.53
CA LEU A 12 -29.15 9.70 -8.50
C LEU A 12 -30.52 10.24 -8.96
N LEU A 13 -30.62 11.57 -9.07
CA LEU A 13 -31.75 12.28 -9.68
C LEU A 13 -31.60 12.34 -11.22
N PRO A 14 -32.67 12.73 -11.96
CA PRO A 14 -32.55 13.14 -13.35
C PRO A 14 -31.49 14.24 -13.51
N TYR A 15 -30.73 14.22 -14.62
CA TYR A 15 -29.59 15.12 -14.83
C TYR A 15 -29.96 16.60 -14.70
N GLU A 16 -31.14 17.00 -15.19
CA GLU A 16 -31.67 18.36 -15.14
C GLU A 16 -31.96 18.87 -13.72
N GLU A 17 -32.13 17.96 -12.75
CA GLU A 17 -32.36 18.24 -11.32
C GLU A 17 -31.07 18.21 -10.49
N CYS A 18 -29.91 17.95 -11.12
CA CYS A 18 -28.63 17.82 -10.44
C CYS A 18 -27.89 19.17 -10.30
N SER A 19 -27.16 19.30 -9.19
CA SER A 19 -26.25 20.42 -8.94
C SER A 19 -24.82 20.08 -9.41
N THR A 20 -24.02 21.12 -9.65
CA THR A 20 -22.58 21.00 -9.92
C THR A 20 -21.79 21.13 -8.62
N PHE A 21 -20.95 20.14 -8.34
CA PHE A 21 -20.11 20.06 -7.14
C PHE A 21 -18.61 20.11 -7.50
N LEU A 22 -17.81 20.56 -6.55
CA LEU A 22 -16.35 20.65 -6.64
C LEU A 22 -15.67 20.00 -5.44
N THR A 23 -14.60 19.25 -5.67
CA THR A 23 -13.63 18.81 -4.66
C THR A 23 -12.21 19.28 -4.99
N THR A 24 -11.50 19.77 -3.98
CA THR A 24 -10.09 20.23 -4.05
C THR A 24 -9.12 19.30 -3.32
N ASP A 25 -9.65 18.23 -2.70
CA ASP A 25 -8.94 17.28 -1.85
C ASP A 25 -9.07 15.81 -2.31
N GLY A 26 -9.52 15.59 -3.55
CA GLY A 26 -9.59 14.25 -4.13
C GLY A 26 -10.86 13.47 -3.78
N GLY A 27 -11.91 14.17 -3.34
CA GLY A 27 -13.22 13.60 -3.06
C GLY A 27 -13.50 13.31 -1.59
N GLU A 28 -12.66 13.83 -0.68
CA GLU A 28 -12.90 13.74 0.77
C GLU A 28 -13.96 14.77 1.20
N THR A 29 -13.87 16.00 0.71
CA THR A 29 -14.92 17.02 0.84
C THR A 29 -15.41 17.49 -0.52
N TRP A 30 -16.71 17.78 -0.57
CA TRP A 30 -17.42 18.26 -1.75
C TRP A 30 -18.21 19.52 -1.39
N THR A 31 -18.16 20.53 -2.25
CA THR A 31 -18.92 21.77 -2.12
C THR A 31 -19.81 21.95 -3.34
N GLU A 32 -21.09 22.24 -3.13
CA GLU A 32 -21.99 22.66 -4.20
C GLU A 32 -21.59 24.05 -4.70
N VAL A 33 -21.25 24.18 -5.98
CA VAL A 33 -20.79 25.45 -6.59
C VAL A 33 -21.85 26.10 -7.47
N LYS A 34 -22.75 25.31 -8.05
CA LYS A 34 -23.94 25.76 -8.79
C LYS A 34 -25.09 24.78 -8.57
N ASN A 35 -26.30 25.30 -8.43
CA ASN A 35 -27.53 24.53 -8.17
C ASN A 35 -28.17 23.90 -9.42
N THR A 36 -27.41 23.78 -10.50
CA THR A 36 -27.83 23.31 -11.83
C THR A 36 -26.61 22.72 -12.56
N PRO A 37 -26.81 21.88 -13.60
CA PRO A 37 -25.71 21.35 -14.39
C PRO A 37 -24.95 22.45 -15.11
N HIS A 38 -23.62 22.42 -15.02
CA HIS A 38 -22.72 23.31 -15.73
C HIS A 38 -21.62 22.48 -16.37
N GLN A 39 -21.21 22.86 -17.58
CA GLN A 39 -19.94 22.42 -18.15
C GLN A 39 -18.80 23.19 -17.47
N TRP A 40 -17.64 22.57 -17.34
CA TRP A 40 -16.46 23.18 -16.72
C TRP A 40 -15.22 23.04 -17.60
N GLU A 41 -14.28 23.97 -17.43
CA GLU A 41 -12.94 23.83 -17.98
C GLU A 41 -11.89 24.37 -16.99
N TYR A 42 -10.72 23.74 -17.00
CA TYR A 42 -9.56 24.14 -16.21
C TYR A 42 -8.64 25.05 -17.03
N GLY A 43 -7.96 25.98 -16.36
CA GLY A 43 -6.89 26.77 -16.96
C GLY A 43 -5.76 26.98 -15.97
N ASP A 44 -4.56 27.26 -16.49
CA ASP A 44 -3.35 27.47 -15.70
C ASP A 44 -3.13 26.35 -14.65
N HIS A 45 -3.26 25.08 -15.07
CA HIS A 45 -3.16 23.88 -14.22
C HIS A 45 -4.15 23.85 -13.03
N GLY A 46 -5.35 24.42 -13.21
CA GLY A 46 -6.36 24.58 -12.17
C GLY A 46 -6.21 25.88 -11.36
N GLY A 47 -5.33 26.80 -11.78
CA GLY A 47 -5.25 28.16 -11.27
C GLY A 47 -6.44 29.05 -11.68
N VAL A 48 -7.11 28.71 -12.78
CA VAL A 48 -8.40 29.29 -13.21
C VAL A 48 -9.41 28.15 -13.39
N LEU A 49 -10.62 28.32 -12.86
CA LEU A 49 -11.75 27.43 -13.07
C LEU A 49 -12.85 28.22 -13.79
N VAL A 50 -13.42 27.67 -14.85
CA VAL A 50 -14.56 28.29 -15.57
C VAL A 50 -15.73 27.32 -15.57
N LEU A 51 -16.93 27.84 -15.29
CA LEU A 51 -18.21 27.16 -15.39
C LEU A 51 -19.11 27.90 -16.39
N VAL A 52 -19.87 27.15 -17.17
CA VAL A 52 -20.91 27.67 -18.05
C VAL A 52 -22.17 26.80 -17.93
N PRO A 53 -23.38 27.38 -17.80
CA PRO A 53 -24.62 26.62 -17.73
C PRO A 53 -24.75 25.62 -18.88
N GLU A 54 -25.10 24.38 -18.55
CA GLU A 54 -25.33 23.35 -19.56
C GLU A 54 -26.79 23.33 -20.02
N HIS A 55 -27.01 23.09 -21.32
CA HIS A 55 -28.34 23.03 -21.96
C HIS A 55 -29.23 24.28 -21.80
N ALA A 56 -28.69 25.38 -21.25
CA ALA A 56 -29.36 26.67 -21.11
C ALA A 56 -28.71 27.74 -22.01
N GLU A 57 -29.52 28.69 -22.47
CA GLU A 57 -28.99 29.89 -23.12
C GLU A 57 -28.41 30.85 -22.06
N THR A 58 -27.22 31.38 -22.33
CA THR A 58 -26.51 32.29 -21.43
C THR A 58 -25.70 33.31 -22.21
N ASN A 59 -25.40 34.44 -21.57
CA ASN A 59 -24.42 35.41 -22.05
C ASN A 59 -23.27 35.62 -21.04
N SER A 60 -23.21 34.80 -19.99
CA SER A 60 -22.22 34.86 -18.92
C SER A 60 -21.57 33.51 -18.62
N ILE A 61 -20.31 33.59 -18.17
CA ILE A 61 -19.60 32.49 -17.50
C ILE A 61 -19.49 32.80 -16.02
N SER A 62 -19.32 31.77 -15.19
CA SER A 62 -18.87 31.91 -13.81
C SER A 62 -17.44 31.42 -13.71
N TYR A 63 -16.58 32.10 -12.96
CA TYR A 63 -15.18 31.71 -12.82
C TYR A 63 -14.65 31.88 -11.40
N SER A 64 -13.59 31.13 -11.10
CA SER A 64 -12.82 31.22 -9.85
C SER A 64 -11.31 31.24 -10.16
N THR A 65 -10.56 31.98 -9.35
CA THR A 65 -9.08 32.04 -9.38
C THR A 65 -8.46 31.61 -8.04
N ASP A 66 -9.28 31.07 -7.14
CA ASP A 66 -8.96 30.76 -5.73
C ASP A 66 -9.31 29.29 -5.38
N SER A 67 -9.19 28.39 -6.37
CA SER A 67 -9.54 26.97 -6.24
C SER A 67 -11.02 26.71 -5.91
N GLY A 68 -11.93 27.61 -6.32
CA GLY A 68 -13.37 27.47 -6.16
C GLY A 68 -13.94 27.96 -4.82
N ARG A 69 -13.15 28.71 -4.03
CA ARG A 69 -13.62 29.33 -2.78
C ARG A 69 -14.60 30.48 -3.05
N THR A 70 -14.33 31.30 -4.06
CA THR A 70 -15.23 32.37 -4.53
C THR A 70 -15.45 32.29 -6.02
N TRP A 71 -16.64 32.71 -6.43
CA TRP A 71 -17.12 32.66 -7.80
C TRP A 71 -17.53 34.06 -8.26
N LYS A 72 -17.18 34.40 -9.49
CA LYS A 72 -17.46 35.70 -10.13
C LYS A 72 -18.08 35.46 -11.48
N ASP A 73 -19.17 36.15 -11.79
CA ASP A 73 -19.81 36.05 -13.10
C ASP A 73 -19.27 37.12 -14.05
N TYR A 74 -19.05 36.76 -15.32
CA TYR A 74 -18.56 37.65 -16.37
C TYR A 74 -19.42 37.50 -17.63
N LYS A 75 -20.03 38.61 -18.07
CA LYS A 75 -20.80 38.70 -19.32
C LYS A 75 -19.84 38.73 -20.52
N PHE A 76 -19.82 37.68 -21.33
CA PHE A 76 -18.89 37.50 -22.46
C PHE A 76 -19.45 37.95 -23.82
N CYS A 77 -20.77 38.11 -23.94
CA CYS A 77 -21.44 38.64 -25.13
C CYS A 77 -22.75 39.34 -24.77
N ASP A 78 -23.35 40.09 -25.69
CA ASP A 78 -24.61 40.80 -25.41
C ASP A 78 -25.87 39.92 -25.56
N ASP A 79 -25.98 39.21 -26.68
CA ASP A 79 -27.02 38.21 -26.94
C ASP A 79 -26.82 36.98 -26.03
N GLU A 80 -27.90 36.32 -25.62
CA GLU A 80 -27.82 34.97 -25.05
C GLU A 80 -27.56 33.93 -26.16
N VAL A 81 -26.70 32.95 -25.86
CA VAL A 81 -26.32 31.86 -26.76
C VAL A 81 -26.36 30.53 -26.02
N LEU A 82 -26.68 29.46 -26.74
CA LEU A 82 -26.56 28.11 -26.21
C LEU A 82 -25.11 27.65 -26.38
N VAL A 83 -24.35 27.66 -25.28
CA VAL A 83 -22.97 27.17 -25.28
C VAL A 83 -23.01 25.64 -25.42
N LYS A 84 -22.24 25.13 -26.38
CA LYS A 84 -22.21 23.71 -26.74
C LYS A 84 -20.99 23.00 -26.17
N ASP A 85 -19.88 23.73 -26.07
CA ASP A 85 -18.59 23.24 -25.59
C ASP A 85 -17.74 24.42 -25.11
N ILE A 86 -16.87 24.14 -24.15
CA ILE A 86 -15.83 25.02 -23.61
C ILE A 86 -14.51 24.25 -23.60
N THR A 87 -13.45 24.84 -24.14
CA THR A 87 -12.16 24.15 -24.28
C THR A 87 -10.96 25.07 -24.08
N THR A 88 -9.83 24.48 -23.74
CA THR A 88 -8.53 25.12 -23.51
C THR A 88 -7.41 24.44 -24.32
N VAL A 89 -6.14 24.73 -24.03
CA VAL A 89 -5.01 23.98 -24.62
C VAL A 89 -4.85 22.63 -23.90
N PRO A 90 -4.40 21.55 -24.58
CA PRO A 90 -4.16 20.28 -23.91
C PRO A 90 -3.24 20.40 -22.68
N ARG A 91 -3.62 19.73 -21.57
CA ARG A 91 -3.00 19.83 -20.22
C ARG A 91 -3.35 21.10 -19.45
N ASP A 92 -4.32 21.86 -19.94
CA ASP A 92 -5.02 22.93 -19.23
C ASP A 92 -4.07 24.03 -18.73
N SER A 93 -2.96 24.22 -19.45
CA SER A 93 -1.83 25.07 -19.04
C SER A 93 -1.94 26.52 -19.53
N ALA A 94 -3.04 26.88 -20.20
CA ALA A 94 -3.28 28.23 -20.71
C ALA A 94 -4.25 29.00 -19.83
N LEU A 95 -4.13 30.33 -19.89
CA LEU A 95 -5.08 31.30 -19.33
C LEU A 95 -6.17 31.69 -20.33
N ARG A 96 -6.37 30.91 -21.40
CA ARG A 96 -7.29 31.25 -22.50
C ARG A 96 -8.23 30.10 -22.80
N PHE A 97 -9.51 30.43 -22.84
CA PHE A 97 -10.62 29.51 -23.08
C PHE A 97 -11.32 29.89 -24.37
N LEU A 98 -11.83 28.89 -25.09
CA LEU A 98 -12.67 29.04 -26.27
C LEU A 98 -14.05 28.46 -25.94
N LEU A 99 -15.11 29.26 -26.14
CA LEU A 99 -16.49 28.83 -25.99
C LEU A 99 -17.16 28.79 -27.36
N PHE A 100 -17.84 27.70 -27.68
CA PHE A 100 -18.60 27.55 -28.93
C PHE A 100 -20.10 27.72 -28.65
N GLY A 101 -20.63 28.89 -29.00
CA GLY A 101 -22.05 29.22 -28.79
C GLY A 101 -22.87 29.15 -30.08
N GLU A 102 -24.00 28.45 -30.05
CA GLU A 102 -25.03 28.56 -31.09
C GLU A 102 -25.95 29.75 -30.76
N ALA A 103 -26.12 30.67 -31.73
CA ALA A 103 -26.92 31.87 -31.56
C ALA A 103 -28.13 31.84 -32.52
N LYS A 104 -29.36 31.90 -31.98
CA LYS A 104 -30.61 31.97 -32.78
C LYS A 104 -30.54 33.04 -33.89
N ASN A 105 -29.85 34.14 -33.62
CA ASN A 105 -29.69 35.30 -34.50
C ASN A 105 -28.84 35.04 -35.77
N LEU A 106 -28.09 33.93 -35.85
CA LEU A 106 -27.23 33.60 -37.00
C LEU A 106 -27.83 32.52 -37.94
N GLY A 107 -29.05 32.06 -37.67
CA GLY A 107 -29.62 30.89 -38.33
C GLY A 107 -29.15 29.57 -37.69
N SER A 108 -29.98 28.53 -37.83
CA SER A 108 -29.73 27.22 -37.21
C SER A 108 -28.43 26.59 -37.72
N GLY A 109 -27.61 26.07 -36.80
CA GLY A 109 -26.32 25.45 -37.11
C GLY A 109 -25.13 26.41 -37.27
N SER A 110 -25.34 27.73 -37.10
CA SER A 110 -24.26 28.72 -37.11
C SER A 110 -23.67 28.95 -35.72
N PHE A 111 -22.35 28.73 -35.57
CA PHE A 111 -21.63 28.91 -34.32
C PHE A 111 -20.88 30.26 -34.27
N ARG A 112 -20.86 30.89 -33.09
CA ARG A 112 -19.91 31.95 -32.73
C ARG A 112 -18.89 31.38 -31.74
N THR A 113 -17.60 31.58 -32.00
CA THR A 113 -16.54 31.27 -31.03
C THR A 113 -16.18 32.50 -30.22
N TYR A 114 -16.24 32.39 -28.91
CA TYR A 114 -15.85 33.44 -27.97
C TYR A 114 -14.51 33.08 -27.34
N THR A 115 -13.56 34.00 -27.35
CA THR A 115 -12.24 33.82 -26.70
C THR A 115 -12.19 34.60 -25.42
N ILE A 116 -12.01 33.92 -24.28
CA ILE A 116 -11.89 34.53 -22.95
C ILE A 116 -10.45 34.37 -22.49
N ASP A 117 -9.81 35.48 -22.08
CA ASP A 117 -8.37 35.53 -21.79
C ASP A 117 -8.11 36.16 -20.42
N PHE A 118 -7.69 35.32 -19.47
CA PHE A 118 -7.50 35.66 -18.06
C PHE A 118 -6.14 36.30 -17.76
N ARG A 119 -5.25 36.53 -18.74
CA ARG A 119 -3.89 37.07 -18.48
C ARG A 119 -3.88 38.38 -17.69
N ASN A 120 -4.92 39.21 -17.83
CA ASN A 120 -5.01 40.52 -17.17
C ASN A 120 -5.64 40.49 -15.78
N ILE A 121 -6.05 39.33 -15.25
CA ILE A 121 -6.58 39.21 -13.87
C ILE A 121 -5.49 38.98 -12.82
N PHE A 122 -4.30 38.54 -13.26
CA PHE A 122 -3.17 38.22 -12.40
C PHE A 122 -2.10 39.31 -12.47
N GLU A 123 -1.49 39.62 -11.32
CA GLU A 123 -0.47 40.68 -11.19
C GLU A 123 0.89 40.26 -11.80
N ARG A 124 1.20 38.95 -11.78
CA ARG A 124 2.51 38.37 -12.14
C ARG A 124 2.43 36.85 -12.29
N GLN A 125 3.51 36.21 -12.76
CA GLN A 125 3.69 34.76 -12.58
C GLN A 125 4.10 34.46 -11.13
N CYS A 126 3.68 33.31 -10.61
CA CYS A 126 4.03 32.84 -9.27
C CYS A 126 5.51 32.40 -9.19
N ASP A 127 6.18 32.73 -8.09
CA ASP A 127 7.57 32.37 -7.81
C ASP A 127 7.65 30.96 -7.21
N PHE A 128 8.04 30.01 -8.07
CA PHE A 128 8.30 28.63 -7.68
C PHE A 128 9.76 28.46 -7.23
N ASP A 129 9.96 28.37 -5.92
CA ASP A 129 11.29 28.21 -5.33
C ASP A 129 11.41 26.92 -4.51
N ASN A 130 12.04 25.90 -5.11
CA ASN A 130 12.31 24.62 -4.46
C ASN A 130 13.47 24.68 -3.44
N THR A 131 14.12 25.85 -3.25
CA THR A 131 15.20 26.02 -2.26
C THR A 131 14.69 26.33 -0.84
N GLY A 132 13.38 26.48 -0.64
CA GLY A 132 12.78 26.61 0.68
C GLY A 132 12.81 28.03 1.28
N LYS A 133 12.85 29.08 0.45
CA LYS A 133 12.58 30.45 0.93
C LYS A 133 11.17 30.53 1.52
N LYS A 134 11.01 31.35 2.56
CA LYS A 134 9.72 31.54 3.27
C LYS A 134 8.63 32.19 2.43
N ASP A 135 9.01 32.90 1.35
CA ASP A 135 8.12 33.78 0.59
C ASP A 135 7.74 33.20 -0.79
N SER A 136 7.78 31.87 -0.97
CA SER A 136 7.31 31.24 -2.22
C SER A 136 5.78 31.22 -2.30
N ASP A 137 5.26 31.43 -3.51
CA ASP A 137 3.83 31.39 -3.83
C ASP A 137 3.25 29.97 -3.89
N PHE A 138 4.05 28.97 -3.50
CA PHE A 138 3.64 27.57 -3.44
C PHE A 138 4.04 26.91 -2.13
N LYS A 139 3.23 25.94 -1.72
CA LYS A 139 3.50 25.07 -0.58
C LYS A 139 3.11 23.63 -0.93
N TYR A 140 3.99 22.69 -0.60
CA TYR A 140 3.67 21.27 -0.61
C TYR A 140 2.77 20.90 0.57
N SER A 141 1.74 20.11 0.32
CA SER A 141 0.78 19.67 1.34
C SER A 141 0.18 18.30 1.00
N PRO A 142 -0.22 17.48 1.99
CA PRO A 142 -0.97 16.26 1.73
C PRO A 142 -2.32 16.55 1.06
N LEU A 143 -2.87 15.53 0.40
CA LEU A 143 -4.20 15.58 -0.19
C LEU A 143 -5.26 15.36 0.91
N GLY A 144 -6.17 16.33 1.09
CA GLY A 144 -7.18 16.28 2.17
C GLY A 144 -6.57 16.14 3.57
N SER A 145 -7.19 15.31 4.41
CA SER A 145 -6.66 14.91 5.73
C SER A 145 -5.69 13.72 5.65
N GLN A 146 -5.43 13.16 4.46
CA GLN A 146 -4.59 11.97 4.25
C GLN A 146 -3.11 12.24 4.54
N THR A 147 -2.75 12.20 5.81
CA THR A 147 -1.37 12.17 6.32
C THR A 147 -0.78 10.75 6.36
N GLY A 148 -1.64 9.74 6.14
CA GLY A 148 -1.29 8.32 6.13
C GLY A 148 -0.57 7.88 4.85
N CYS A 149 -0.24 6.58 4.80
CA CYS A 149 0.37 5.96 3.63
C CYS A 149 -0.70 5.45 2.66
N LEU A 150 -0.64 5.86 1.40
CA LEU A 150 -1.48 5.39 0.32
C LEU A 150 -0.59 4.76 -0.75
N PHE A 151 -0.94 3.58 -1.25
CA PHE A 151 -0.08 2.77 -2.14
C PHE A 151 1.38 2.71 -1.65
N GLY A 152 1.56 2.42 -0.36
CA GLY A 152 2.88 2.21 0.23
C GLY A 152 3.78 3.43 0.39
N HIS A 153 3.31 4.66 0.15
CA HIS A 153 4.09 5.87 0.37
C HIS A 153 3.25 7.05 0.86
N ARG A 154 3.91 8.15 1.22
CA ARG A 154 3.29 9.46 1.48
C ARG A 154 3.64 10.42 0.36
N THR A 155 2.63 11.06 -0.22
CA THR A 155 2.78 12.05 -1.30
C THR A 155 2.30 13.41 -0.84
N GLU A 156 3.06 14.46 -1.15
CA GLU A 156 2.60 15.84 -1.04
C GLU A 156 2.41 16.43 -2.43
N PHE A 157 1.38 17.27 -2.57
CA PHE A 157 1.03 17.97 -3.79
C PHE A 157 1.37 19.46 -3.65
N LEU A 158 1.91 20.04 -4.73
CA LEU A 158 2.19 21.47 -4.81
C LEU A 158 0.88 22.24 -4.89
N ARG A 159 0.66 23.17 -3.95
CA ARG A 159 -0.52 24.05 -3.94
C ARG A 159 -0.09 25.51 -3.92
N LYS A 160 -0.80 26.33 -4.69
CA LYS A 160 -0.66 27.79 -4.76
C LYS A 160 -1.09 28.43 -3.41
N THR A 161 -0.33 29.38 -2.90
CA THR A 161 -0.60 30.12 -1.65
C THR A 161 -0.97 31.59 -1.88
N ASP A 162 -0.39 32.26 -2.88
CA ASP A 162 -0.81 33.60 -3.33
C ASP A 162 -1.81 33.46 -4.49
N GLU A 163 -3.02 34.01 -4.34
CA GLU A 163 -4.05 33.97 -5.38
C GLU A 163 -3.78 34.94 -6.54
N LYS A 164 -2.98 36.00 -6.31
CA LYS A 164 -2.77 37.13 -7.23
C LYS A 164 -1.90 36.82 -8.44
N CYS A 165 -1.12 35.74 -8.39
CA CYS A 165 -0.21 35.32 -9.45
C CYS A 165 -0.82 34.19 -10.29
N PHE A 166 -0.23 33.84 -11.44
CA PHE A 166 -0.60 32.62 -12.20
C PHE A 166 0.55 31.60 -12.19
N ILE A 167 0.24 30.30 -12.29
CA ILE A 167 1.17 29.18 -12.14
C ILE A 167 2.20 29.18 -13.29
N GLY A 168 1.73 29.20 -14.53
CA GLY A 168 2.56 29.24 -15.72
C GLY A 168 3.41 27.98 -15.91
N THR A 169 4.69 28.16 -16.20
CA THR A 169 5.56 27.13 -16.81
C THR A 169 6.21 26.14 -15.81
N ILE A 170 5.53 25.76 -14.73
CA ILE A 170 6.07 24.79 -13.77
C ILE A 170 6.10 23.38 -14.41
N PRO A 171 7.21 22.62 -14.31
CA PRO A 171 7.25 21.24 -14.81
C PRO A 171 6.23 20.35 -14.09
N LEU A 172 5.49 19.52 -14.84
CA LEU A 172 4.48 18.61 -14.28
C LEU A 172 5.03 17.66 -13.21
N SER A 173 6.34 17.35 -13.23
CA SER A 173 7.03 16.56 -12.22
C SER A 173 7.09 17.20 -10.83
N GLU A 174 6.96 18.52 -10.73
CA GLU A 174 6.98 19.25 -9.45
C GLU A 174 5.59 19.32 -8.77
N PHE A 175 4.51 18.98 -9.47
CA PHE A 175 3.15 19.08 -8.91
C PHE A 175 2.87 18.06 -7.79
N SER A 176 3.67 16.99 -7.70
CA SER A 176 3.57 15.98 -6.64
C SER A 176 4.94 15.39 -6.35
N LYS A 177 5.26 15.20 -5.06
CA LYS A 177 6.50 14.54 -4.63
C LYS A 177 6.21 13.44 -3.60
N ASN A 178 6.92 12.33 -3.73
CA ASN A 178 6.87 11.25 -2.75
C ASN A 178 7.88 11.53 -1.64
N ILE A 179 7.38 11.71 -0.41
CA ILE A 179 8.17 12.11 0.76
C ILE A 179 8.91 10.90 1.34
N LYS A 180 8.23 9.75 1.41
CA LYS A 180 8.71 8.56 2.11
C LYS A 180 7.94 7.31 1.66
N ASN A 181 8.66 6.24 1.35
CA ASN A 181 8.10 4.89 1.28
C ASN A 181 7.81 4.36 2.70
N CYS A 182 6.68 3.71 2.87
CA CYS A 182 6.20 3.17 4.13
C CYS A 182 6.46 1.66 4.23
N SER A 183 6.39 1.12 5.45
CA SER A 183 6.34 -0.32 5.68
C SER A 183 5.09 -0.93 5.04
N CYS A 184 5.20 -2.12 4.46
CA CYS A 184 4.03 -2.79 3.88
C CYS A 184 3.03 -3.21 4.95
N THR A 185 1.76 -2.94 4.68
CA THR A 185 0.62 -3.27 5.54
C THR A 185 -0.35 -4.22 4.83
N ARG A 186 -1.38 -4.73 5.52
CA ARG A 186 -2.44 -5.53 4.87
C ARG A 186 -3.15 -4.78 3.73
N LYS A 187 -3.16 -3.44 3.73
CA LYS A 187 -3.80 -2.61 2.68
C LYS A 187 -3.00 -2.57 1.38
N ASP A 188 -1.71 -2.91 1.41
CA ASP A 188 -0.82 -2.94 0.23
C ASP A 188 -0.93 -4.23 -0.60
N PHE A 189 -1.77 -5.17 -0.17
CA PHE A 189 -1.99 -6.46 -0.81
C PHE A 189 -3.45 -6.68 -1.18
N GLU A 190 -3.68 -7.20 -2.37
CA GLU A 190 -4.98 -7.69 -2.85
C GLU A 190 -4.94 -9.22 -2.96
N CYS A 191 -6.09 -9.83 -3.26
CA CYS A 191 -6.15 -11.27 -3.50
C CYS A 191 -5.55 -11.59 -4.88
N ASP A 192 -4.81 -12.69 -4.95
CA ASP A 192 -4.21 -13.15 -6.20
C ASP A 192 -5.25 -13.80 -7.12
N TYR A 193 -4.87 -14.09 -8.36
CA TYR A 193 -5.74 -14.72 -9.36
C TYR A 193 -6.31 -16.07 -8.86
N ASN A 194 -7.63 -16.27 -9.06
CA ASN A 194 -8.46 -17.33 -8.48
C ASN A 194 -8.71 -17.26 -6.96
N TYR A 195 -8.28 -16.20 -6.27
CA TYR A 195 -8.60 -15.96 -4.86
C TYR A 195 -9.59 -14.80 -4.69
N TYR A 196 -10.49 -14.93 -3.72
CA TYR A 196 -11.46 -13.91 -3.34
C TYR A 196 -11.25 -13.49 -1.88
N LYS A 197 -11.67 -12.26 -1.55
CA LYS A 197 -11.64 -11.76 -0.17
C LYS A 197 -12.84 -12.32 0.58
N ALA A 198 -12.59 -13.23 1.52
CA ALA A 198 -13.61 -13.79 2.40
C ALA A 198 -14.05 -12.79 3.48
N ASN A 199 -15.17 -13.09 4.16
CA ASN A 199 -15.75 -12.23 5.20
C ASN A 199 -14.80 -11.97 6.39
N ASP A 200 -13.85 -12.88 6.64
CA ASP A 200 -12.78 -12.73 7.64
C ASP A 200 -11.61 -11.84 7.17
N GLY A 201 -11.69 -11.26 5.96
CA GLY A 201 -10.65 -10.40 5.39
C GLY A 201 -9.45 -11.13 4.78
N THR A 202 -9.41 -12.47 4.87
CA THR A 202 -8.38 -13.31 4.24
C THR A 202 -8.70 -13.58 2.77
N CYS A 203 -7.68 -13.87 1.98
CA CYS A 203 -7.86 -14.30 0.60
C CYS A 203 -7.94 -15.84 0.53
N LYS A 204 -9.07 -16.36 0.06
CA LYS A 204 -9.34 -17.80 -0.07
C LYS A 204 -9.45 -18.18 -1.54
N LEU A 205 -8.99 -19.38 -1.88
CA LEU A 205 -9.13 -19.92 -3.23
C LEU A 205 -10.63 -20.13 -3.51
N VAL A 206 -11.10 -19.74 -4.69
CA VAL A 206 -12.49 -19.99 -5.12
C VAL A 206 -12.71 -21.50 -5.28
N ASP A 207 -13.81 -22.01 -4.73
CA ASP A 207 -14.14 -23.43 -4.78
C ASP A 207 -14.18 -23.96 -6.22
N GLY A 208 -13.54 -25.11 -6.46
CA GLY A 208 -13.42 -25.71 -7.79
C GLY A 208 -12.33 -25.13 -8.70
N LEU A 209 -11.70 -24.00 -8.34
CA LEU A 209 -10.54 -23.47 -9.07
C LEU A 209 -9.21 -23.96 -8.46
N THR A 210 -8.14 -23.85 -9.24
CA THR A 210 -6.77 -24.11 -8.78
C THR A 210 -5.95 -22.82 -8.71
N PRO A 211 -4.94 -22.71 -7.83
CA PRO A 211 -4.01 -21.59 -7.84
C PRO A 211 -3.29 -21.47 -9.19
N THR A 212 -2.86 -20.26 -9.54
CA THR A 212 -2.03 -20.00 -10.73
C THR A 212 -0.81 -20.92 -10.76
N ASN A 213 -0.48 -21.48 -11.93
CA ASN A 213 0.69 -22.33 -12.07
C ASN A 213 1.98 -21.51 -11.98
N ALA A 214 2.54 -21.45 -10.78
CA ALA A 214 3.72 -20.66 -10.49
C ALA A 214 4.99 -21.08 -11.26
N THR A 215 5.01 -22.25 -11.93
CA THR A 215 6.13 -22.62 -12.82
C THR A 215 6.16 -21.82 -14.12
N ASP A 216 5.07 -21.12 -14.49
CA ASP A 216 5.02 -20.33 -15.72
C ASP A 216 5.93 -19.10 -15.68
N ILE A 217 6.34 -18.62 -14.50
CA ILE A 217 7.34 -17.54 -14.39
C ILE A 217 8.72 -18.01 -14.86
N CYS A 218 9.12 -19.26 -14.54
CA CYS A 218 10.38 -19.87 -15.02
C CYS A 218 10.43 -20.03 -16.55
N LYS A 219 9.27 -20.05 -17.22
CA LYS A 219 9.18 -20.07 -18.70
C LYS A 219 9.34 -18.69 -19.32
N LYS A 220 8.92 -17.65 -18.60
CA LYS A 220 9.04 -16.24 -19.01
C LYS A 220 10.43 -15.68 -18.72
N GLU A 221 11.07 -16.14 -17.65
CA GLU A 221 12.38 -15.71 -17.18
C GLU A 221 13.32 -16.94 -17.06
N PRO A 222 14.03 -17.33 -18.13
CA PRO A 222 14.86 -18.55 -18.14
C PRO A 222 16.05 -18.53 -17.18
N ASP A 223 16.50 -17.34 -16.79
CA ASP A 223 17.60 -17.13 -15.84
C ASP A 223 17.15 -17.26 -14.37
N LEU A 224 15.83 -17.37 -14.13
CA LEU A 224 15.28 -17.45 -12.78
C LEU A 224 15.58 -18.83 -12.17
N ILE A 225 16.30 -18.84 -11.05
CA ILE A 225 16.73 -20.08 -10.37
C ILE A 225 15.59 -20.68 -9.52
N GLU A 226 14.68 -19.86 -9.02
CA GLU A 226 13.62 -20.26 -8.09
C GLU A 226 12.31 -19.51 -8.33
N TYR A 227 11.20 -20.16 -8.02
CA TYR A 227 9.88 -19.55 -8.00
C TYR A 227 9.20 -19.77 -6.64
N PHE A 228 8.22 -18.92 -6.35
CA PHE A 228 7.37 -19.03 -5.16
C PHE A 228 5.96 -19.40 -5.59
N LYS A 229 5.28 -20.24 -4.81
CA LYS A 229 3.86 -20.51 -5.05
C LYS A 229 3.04 -19.32 -4.60
N SER A 230 1.88 -19.11 -5.24
CA SER A 230 0.91 -18.14 -4.75
C SER A 230 0.53 -18.45 -3.30
N SER A 231 0.55 -17.41 -2.48
CA SER A 231 0.06 -17.39 -1.11
C SER A 231 -1.45 -17.11 -1.02
N GLY A 232 -2.09 -16.82 -2.16
CA GLY A 232 -3.42 -16.24 -2.26
C GLY A 232 -3.46 -14.72 -2.20
N TYR A 233 -2.32 -14.06 -2.00
CA TYR A 233 -2.19 -12.60 -2.02
C TYR A 233 -1.17 -12.17 -3.07
N ARG A 234 -1.35 -10.97 -3.62
CA ARG A 234 -0.34 -10.28 -4.42
C ARG A 234 -0.21 -8.83 -3.98
N LYS A 235 0.98 -8.26 -4.11
CA LYS A 235 1.19 -6.83 -3.84
C LYS A 235 0.44 -6.01 -4.88
N ILE A 236 -0.24 -4.95 -4.46
CA ILE A 236 -0.91 -4.02 -5.39
C ILE A 236 0.18 -3.38 -6.27
N PRO A 237 0.09 -3.41 -7.62
CA PRO A 237 1.18 -2.99 -8.50
C PRO A 237 1.67 -1.54 -8.31
N LEU A 238 0.78 -0.64 -7.85
CA LEU A 238 1.13 0.75 -7.55
C LEU A 238 1.77 0.93 -6.16
N SER A 239 1.79 -0.09 -5.30
CA SER A 239 2.33 0.04 -3.95
C SER A 239 3.86 0.02 -3.92
N THR A 240 4.46 1.12 -3.49
CA THR A 240 5.92 1.26 -3.31
C THR A 240 6.38 0.92 -1.90
N CYS A 241 5.55 0.24 -1.08
CA CYS A 241 5.92 -0.09 0.29
C CYS A 241 7.16 -1.01 0.34
N GLU A 242 7.96 -0.87 1.39
CA GLU A 242 9.22 -1.59 1.59
C GLU A 242 9.31 -2.19 3.00
N GLY A 243 9.71 -3.46 3.10
CA GLY A 243 9.73 -4.17 4.38
C GLY A 243 8.35 -4.32 5.01
N GLY A 244 8.28 -4.53 6.33
CA GLY A 244 7.02 -4.75 7.03
C GLY A 244 6.39 -6.11 6.70
N LEU A 245 5.06 -6.14 6.51
CA LEU A 245 4.31 -7.36 6.25
C LEU A 245 4.56 -7.86 4.82
N LYS A 246 4.96 -9.12 4.66
CA LYS A 246 5.08 -9.78 3.35
C LYS A 246 4.02 -10.87 3.19
N LEU A 247 3.01 -10.62 2.33
CA LEU A 247 1.96 -11.60 2.02
C LEU A 247 2.08 -12.18 0.60
N ASP A 248 2.73 -11.49 -0.33
CA ASP A 248 2.79 -11.76 -1.77
C ASP A 248 3.74 -12.90 -2.20
N SER A 249 4.35 -13.62 -1.27
CA SER A 249 5.19 -14.78 -1.57
C SER A 249 5.02 -15.86 -0.52
N SER A 250 4.92 -17.12 -0.95
CA SER A 250 5.13 -18.25 -0.04
C SER A 250 6.55 -18.21 0.54
N PHE A 251 6.73 -18.46 1.84
CA PHE A 251 8.07 -18.52 2.46
C PHE A 251 8.95 -19.68 1.97
N THR A 252 8.41 -20.62 1.20
CA THR A 252 9.14 -21.78 0.65
C THR A 252 9.46 -21.56 -0.83
N PRO A 253 10.74 -21.35 -1.19
CA PRO A 253 11.16 -21.28 -2.58
C PRO A 253 11.19 -22.69 -3.19
N TYR A 254 10.92 -22.79 -4.50
CA TYR A 254 11.01 -24.02 -5.29
C TYR A 254 12.00 -23.80 -6.45
N PRO A 255 12.85 -24.77 -6.81
CA PRO A 255 13.73 -24.65 -7.96
C PRO A 255 12.91 -24.54 -9.25
N CYS A 256 13.29 -23.64 -10.15
CA CYS A 256 12.78 -23.68 -11.52
C CYS A 256 13.21 -24.98 -12.23
N PRO A 257 12.39 -25.55 -13.13
CA PRO A 257 12.73 -26.82 -13.80
C PRO A 257 14.06 -26.73 -14.56
N GLY A 258 15.00 -27.62 -14.26
CA GLY A 258 16.34 -27.64 -14.85
C GLY A 258 17.37 -26.74 -14.14
N LYS A 259 16.97 -26.02 -13.08
CA LYS A 259 17.83 -25.14 -12.25
C LYS A 259 18.12 -25.72 -10.86
N GLU A 260 17.86 -26.99 -10.63
CA GLU A 260 17.95 -27.64 -9.32
C GLU A 260 19.37 -27.65 -8.73
N ALA A 261 20.40 -27.69 -9.58
CA ALA A 261 21.80 -27.62 -9.16
C ALA A 261 22.17 -26.23 -8.63
N GLU A 262 21.84 -25.18 -9.39
CA GLU A 262 22.06 -23.76 -9.01
C GLU A 262 21.27 -23.41 -7.74
N PHE A 263 20.03 -23.88 -7.64
CA PHE A 263 19.20 -23.75 -6.44
C PHE A 263 19.84 -24.41 -5.22
N LYS A 264 20.35 -25.64 -5.38
CA LYS A 264 21.02 -26.38 -4.30
C LYS A 264 22.31 -25.70 -3.86
N GLU A 265 23.04 -25.07 -4.77
CA GLU A 265 24.22 -24.27 -4.44
C GLU A 265 23.83 -23.00 -3.66
N LYS A 266 22.82 -22.25 -4.13
CA LYS A 266 22.31 -21.03 -3.46
C LYS A 266 21.86 -21.30 -2.02
N TYR A 267 21.15 -22.41 -1.79
CA TYR A 267 20.70 -22.84 -0.45
C TYR A 267 21.68 -23.82 0.23
N SER A 268 22.91 -23.96 -0.27
CA SER A 268 23.90 -24.86 0.34
C SER A 268 24.36 -24.31 1.69
N VAL A 269 23.94 -24.99 2.76
CA VAL A 269 24.46 -24.73 4.11
C VAL A 269 25.94 -25.14 4.11
N LYS A 270 26.86 -24.16 4.21
CA LYS A 270 28.30 -24.41 4.28
C LYS A 270 28.65 -25.19 5.56
N ALA A 271 28.59 -26.51 5.48
CA ALA A 271 28.76 -27.43 6.61
C ALA A 271 30.05 -27.17 7.40
N GLY A 272 31.14 -26.74 6.74
CA GLY A 272 32.38 -26.35 7.40
C GLY A 272 32.25 -25.18 8.38
N ILE A 273 31.40 -24.18 8.10
CA ILE A 273 31.17 -23.04 9.02
C ILE A 273 30.38 -23.52 10.24
N TYR A 274 29.32 -24.31 10.04
CA TYR A 274 28.54 -24.88 11.14
C TYR A 274 29.36 -25.86 11.98
N ALA A 275 30.17 -26.70 11.36
CA ALA A 275 31.11 -27.58 12.06
C ALA A 275 32.16 -26.78 12.85
N PHE A 276 32.69 -25.69 12.29
CA PHE A 276 33.63 -24.81 13.01
C PHE A 276 32.99 -24.11 14.21
N VAL A 277 31.78 -23.55 14.07
CA VAL A 277 31.03 -22.94 15.18
C VAL A 277 30.71 -24.00 16.25
N TYR A 278 30.28 -25.18 15.84
CA TYR A 278 29.98 -26.28 16.76
C TYR A 278 31.23 -26.78 17.50
N VAL A 279 32.35 -26.99 16.80
CA VAL A 279 33.62 -27.43 17.39
C VAL A 279 34.22 -26.35 18.29
N THR A 280 34.15 -25.06 17.94
CA THR A 280 34.64 -23.99 18.82
C THR A 280 33.80 -23.88 20.10
N ILE A 281 32.47 -24.03 20.03
CA ILE A 281 31.61 -24.14 21.22
C ILE A 281 32.00 -25.36 22.07
N LEU A 282 32.20 -26.54 21.48
CA LEU A 282 32.64 -27.73 22.21
C LEU A 282 34.02 -27.55 22.86
N LEU A 283 34.98 -26.91 22.18
CA LEU A 283 36.31 -26.63 22.73
C LEU A 283 36.25 -25.61 23.88
N LEU A 284 35.38 -24.59 23.80
CA LEU A 284 35.15 -23.66 24.89
C LEU A 284 34.53 -24.36 26.11
N ILE A 285 33.53 -25.24 25.91
CA ILE A 285 32.94 -26.06 26.98
C ILE A 285 33.99 -26.99 27.58
N PHE A 286 34.81 -27.64 26.75
CA PHE A 286 35.89 -28.51 27.22
C PHE A 286 36.94 -27.75 28.03
N PHE A 287 37.42 -26.61 27.53
CA PHE A 287 38.43 -25.80 28.21
C PHE A 287 37.92 -25.20 29.52
N THR A 288 36.69 -24.69 29.55
CA THR A 288 36.07 -24.16 30.79
C THR A 288 35.85 -25.27 31.82
N THR A 289 35.34 -26.43 31.39
CA THR A 289 35.18 -27.61 32.26
C THR A 289 36.54 -28.10 32.78
N TRP A 290 37.56 -28.19 31.93
CA TRP A 290 38.93 -28.55 32.31
C TRP A 290 39.52 -27.56 33.32
N PHE A 291 39.38 -26.25 33.07
CA PHE A 291 39.90 -25.19 33.94
C PHE A 291 39.24 -25.22 35.33
N VAL A 292 37.91 -25.40 35.39
CA VAL A 292 37.16 -25.54 36.64
C VAL A 292 37.53 -26.84 37.36
N TYR A 293 37.64 -27.96 36.63
CA TYR A 293 38.05 -29.25 37.20
C TYR A 293 39.47 -29.21 37.77
N ASP A 294 40.46 -28.75 37.01
CA ASP A 294 41.85 -28.71 37.46
C ASP A 294 42.02 -27.80 38.68
N ARG A 295 41.53 -26.56 38.56
CA ARG A 295 41.79 -25.49 39.52
C ARG A 295 40.92 -25.58 40.77
N GLY A 296 39.65 -25.99 40.61
CA GLY A 296 38.66 -26.07 41.69
C GLY A 296 38.50 -27.46 42.32
N ILE A 297 38.78 -28.54 41.58
CA ILE A 297 38.45 -29.91 42.03
C ILE A 297 39.73 -30.73 42.23
N ARG A 298 40.55 -30.92 41.18
CA ARG A 298 41.81 -31.69 41.24
C ARG A 298 42.77 -31.12 42.28
N ARG A 299 43.03 -29.80 42.26
CA ARG A 299 43.94 -29.15 43.23
C ARG A 299 43.46 -29.19 44.67
N ASN A 300 42.15 -29.31 44.90
CA ASN A 300 41.56 -29.34 46.26
C ASN A 300 41.45 -30.77 46.84
N GLY A 301 41.86 -31.81 46.11
CA GLY A 301 41.82 -33.22 46.56
C GLY A 301 40.88 -34.14 45.79
N GLY A 302 40.29 -33.67 44.67
CA GLY A 302 39.32 -34.42 43.88
C GLY A 302 37.89 -34.34 44.41
N PHE A 303 36.95 -34.96 43.69
CA PHE A 303 35.51 -34.91 44.02
C PHE A 303 35.18 -35.49 45.40
N ALA A 304 35.93 -36.49 45.88
CA ALA A 304 35.69 -37.15 47.17
C ALA A 304 35.72 -36.19 48.39
N ARG A 305 36.43 -35.06 48.31
CA ARG A 305 36.45 -34.05 49.39
C ARG A 305 35.18 -33.18 49.44
N PHE A 306 34.37 -33.20 48.38
CA PHE A 306 33.15 -32.39 48.27
C PHE A 306 31.85 -33.17 48.55
N GLU A 307 31.91 -34.50 48.65
CA GLU A 307 30.76 -35.35 49.00
C GLU A 307 30.62 -35.57 50.52
N GLU A 308 31.71 -35.49 51.29
CA GLU A 308 31.64 -35.48 52.77
C GLU A 308 31.37 -34.07 53.32
N ILE A 309 30.20 -33.87 53.93
CA ILE A 309 29.90 -32.66 54.71
C ILE A 309 30.71 -32.69 56.01
N ARG A 310 31.94 -32.15 55.99
CA ARG A 310 32.74 -31.95 57.20
C ARG A 310 32.52 -30.56 57.79
N LEU A 311 32.06 -30.52 59.04
CA LEU A 311 31.78 -29.33 59.84
C LEU A 311 33.04 -28.71 60.50
N ASN A 312 34.23 -28.91 59.91
CA ASN A 312 35.49 -28.40 60.45
C ASN A 312 36.30 -27.66 59.37
N ASP A 313 36.88 -26.52 59.73
CA ASP A 313 37.19 -25.41 58.81
C ASP A 313 38.57 -25.53 58.10
N ASP A 314 38.84 -26.69 57.50
CA ASP A 314 40.01 -26.89 56.64
C ASP A 314 39.77 -26.26 55.27
N GLY A 315 39.99 -24.93 55.19
CA GLY A 315 39.73 -24.09 54.02
C GLY A 315 40.27 -24.63 52.69
N LEU A 316 39.54 -24.34 51.60
CA LEU A 316 39.98 -24.63 50.23
C LEU A 316 41.20 -23.77 49.87
N ILE A 317 42.03 -24.25 48.93
CA ILE A 317 43.28 -23.57 48.57
C ILE A 317 42.96 -22.34 47.72
N GLU A 318 42.89 -21.16 48.36
CA GLU A 318 42.46 -19.88 47.79
C GLU A 318 43.61 -18.86 47.67
N ASN A 319 44.65 -19.21 46.93
CA ASN A 319 45.87 -18.41 46.80
C ASN A 319 45.69 -17.16 45.92
N ASN A 320 44.63 -17.08 45.10
CA ASN A 320 44.33 -15.92 44.24
C ASN A 320 42.80 -15.71 44.14
N ASN A 321 42.36 -14.50 43.78
CA ASN A 321 40.95 -14.14 43.60
C ASN A 321 40.22 -15.03 42.57
N THR A 322 40.94 -15.51 41.55
CA THR A 322 40.41 -16.49 40.58
C THR A 322 40.07 -17.84 41.22
N ASP A 323 40.84 -18.29 42.22
CA ASP A 323 40.59 -19.54 42.94
C ASP A 323 39.29 -19.42 43.76
N LYS A 324 39.06 -18.26 44.39
CA LYS A 324 37.83 -17.96 45.16
C LYS A 324 36.57 -18.01 44.28
N VAL A 325 36.66 -17.46 43.07
CA VAL A 325 35.54 -17.48 42.10
C VAL A 325 35.28 -18.89 41.61
N VAL A 326 36.32 -19.65 41.23
CA VAL A 326 36.16 -21.05 40.78
C VAL A 326 35.58 -21.93 41.89
N ASN A 327 36.05 -21.80 43.14
CA ASN A 327 35.52 -22.54 44.28
C ASN A 327 34.02 -22.23 44.54
N LYS A 328 33.59 -20.97 44.38
CA LYS A 328 32.17 -20.59 44.46
C LYS A 328 31.34 -21.24 43.35
N ILE A 329 31.85 -21.26 42.11
CA ILE A 329 31.18 -21.90 40.96
C ILE A 329 31.04 -23.41 41.18
N VAL A 330 32.08 -24.09 41.64
CA VAL A 330 32.03 -25.54 41.96
C VAL A 330 31.00 -25.83 43.05
N LYS A 331 31.00 -25.06 44.15
CA LYS A 331 30.00 -25.21 45.23
C LYS A 331 28.57 -25.01 44.70
N ALA A 332 28.32 -23.95 43.94
CA ALA A 332 26.99 -23.67 43.37
C ALA A 332 26.54 -24.79 42.40
N GLY A 333 27.45 -25.30 41.56
CA GLY A 333 27.18 -26.42 40.66
C GLY A 333 26.80 -27.71 41.38
N LEU A 334 27.48 -28.03 42.49
CA LEU A 334 27.18 -29.21 43.32
C LEU A 334 25.80 -29.08 43.98
N PHE A 335 25.48 -27.93 44.58
CA PHE A 335 24.14 -27.67 45.13
C PHE A 335 23.04 -27.80 44.07
N LEU A 336 23.24 -27.23 42.87
CA LEU A 336 22.29 -27.37 41.77
C LEU A 336 22.14 -28.81 41.30
N SER A 337 23.23 -29.58 41.21
CA SER A 337 23.17 -30.99 40.81
C SER A 337 22.40 -31.87 41.81
N SER A 338 22.54 -31.60 43.11
CA SER A 338 21.78 -32.26 44.17
C SER A 338 20.28 -31.92 44.13
N ILE A 339 19.95 -30.65 43.85
CA ILE A 339 18.55 -30.22 43.67
C ILE A 339 17.94 -30.86 42.42
N ILE A 340 18.68 -30.88 41.29
CA ILE A 340 18.22 -31.47 40.03
C ILE A 340 18.02 -32.98 40.17
N THR A 341 18.93 -33.70 40.84
CA THR A 341 18.76 -35.15 41.06
C THR A 341 17.60 -35.46 42.01
N PHE A 342 17.39 -34.67 43.07
CA PHE A 342 16.21 -34.77 43.93
C PHE A 342 14.90 -34.55 43.15
N VAL A 343 14.81 -33.49 42.35
CA VAL A 343 13.64 -33.20 41.49
C VAL A 343 13.44 -34.28 40.44
N PHE A 344 14.50 -34.77 39.79
CA PHE A 344 14.41 -35.79 38.74
C PHE A 344 13.98 -37.16 39.30
N GLN A 345 14.42 -37.52 40.51
CA GLN A 345 13.93 -38.71 41.20
C GLN A 345 12.43 -38.59 41.55
N HIS A 346 11.97 -37.42 42.01
CA HIS A 346 10.55 -37.18 42.32
C HIS A 346 9.63 -36.96 41.11
N THR A 347 10.15 -36.68 39.91
CA THR A 347 9.33 -36.34 38.72
C THR A 347 9.29 -37.41 37.63
N LYS A 348 9.90 -38.59 37.85
CA LYS A 348 9.90 -39.72 36.88
C LYS A 348 8.53 -40.11 36.32
N ALA A 349 7.43 -39.85 37.04
CA ALA A 349 6.06 -40.14 36.57
C ALA A 349 5.46 -39.07 35.63
N GLY A 350 5.93 -37.82 35.66
CA GLY A 350 5.28 -36.69 34.95
C GLY A 350 5.83 -36.38 33.55
N ILE A 351 7.10 -36.73 33.30
CA ILE A 351 7.83 -36.28 32.10
C ILE A 351 7.21 -36.82 30.79
N ALA A 352 6.69 -38.06 30.79
CA ALA A 352 6.05 -38.66 29.63
C ALA A 352 4.79 -37.89 29.17
N GLN A 353 4.00 -37.36 30.10
CA GLN A 353 2.77 -36.62 29.79
C GLN A 353 3.06 -35.23 29.22
N VAL A 354 4.13 -34.57 29.68
CA VAL A 354 4.56 -33.26 29.18
C VAL A 354 5.08 -33.37 27.74
N ILE A 355 5.89 -34.40 27.45
CA ILE A 355 6.40 -34.67 26.09
C ILE A 355 5.24 -34.95 25.11
N ALA A 356 4.21 -35.68 25.53
CA ALA A 356 3.00 -35.90 24.73
C ALA A 356 2.25 -34.59 24.43
N LYS A 357 2.05 -33.72 25.42
CA LYS A 357 1.39 -32.40 25.24
C LYS A 357 2.18 -31.45 24.31
N ILE A 358 3.51 -31.46 24.38
CA ILE A 358 4.35 -30.65 23.48
C ILE A 358 4.26 -31.18 22.04
N ARG A 359 4.33 -32.50 21.85
CA ARG A 359 4.19 -33.12 20.52
C ARG A 359 2.81 -32.84 19.89
N ALA A 360 1.74 -32.78 20.70
CA ALA A 360 0.40 -32.39 20.23
C ALA A 360 0.32 -30.92 19.78
N ARG A 361 0.93 -29.97 20.52
CA ARG A 361 0.93 -28.54 20.14
C ARG A 361 1.68 -28.24 18.84
N PHE A 362 2.65 -29.06 18.46
CA PHE A 362 3.36 -28.93 17.18
C PHE A 362 2.66 -29.63 16.00
N SER A 363 1.52 -30.31 16.22
CA SER A 363 0.86 -31.14 15.21
C SER A 363 -0.12 -30.42 14.29
N ASN A 364 -0.74 -29.32 14.72
CA ASN A 364 -1.73 -28.59 13.92
C ASN A 364 -1.21 -27.20 13.52
N ARG A 365 -0.80 -27.07 12.26
CA ARG A 365 -0.59 -25.79 11.58
C ARG A 365 -1.89 -25.39 10.86
N GLU A 366 -2.79 -24.73 11.58
CA GLU A 366 -3.73 -23.84 10.90
C GLU A 366 -3.00 -22.56 10.49
N GLY A 367 -3.40 -21.97 9.36
CA GLY A 367 -2.79 -20.73 8.86
C GLY A 367 -3.07 -19.53 9.76
N PRO A 368 -2.29 -18.44 9.66
CA PRO A 368 -2.52 -17.24 10.44
C PRO A 368 -3.91 -16.65 10.16
N THR A 369 -4.69 -16.45 11.22
CA THR A 369 -6.00 -15.79 11.17
C THR A 369 -5.84 -14.28 11.03
N TYR A 370 -6.87 -13.58 10.56
CA TYR A 370 -6.84 -12.11 10.36
C TYR A 370 -6.43 -11.32 11.60
N SER A 371 -6.90 -11.73 12.79
CA SER A 371 -6.49 -11.12 14.07
C SER A 371 -5.00 -11.30 14.38
N SER A 372 -4.39 -12.43 14.00
CA SER A 372 -2.95 -12.65 14.17
C SER A 372 -2.09 -11.77 13.25
N LEU A 373 -2.58 -11.45 12.05
CA LEU A 373 -1.93 -10.51 11.13
C LEU A 373 -1.99 -9.07 11.66
N MET A 374 -3.08 -8.69 12.33
CA MET A 374 -3.23 -7.39 13.00
C MET A 374 -2.42 -7.29 14.31
N HIS A 375 -2.21 -8.40 15.04
CA HIS A 375 -1.48 -8.36 16.31
C HIS A 375 -0.01 -7.96 16.13
N HIS A 376 0.62 -8.36 15.01
CA HIS A 376 1.96 -7.90 14.63
C HIS A 376 2.04 -6.42 14.24
N GLN A 377 0.91 -5.73 14.03
CA GLN A 377 0.88 -4.30 13.74
C GLN A 377 1.20 -3.49 15.01
N PHE A 378 0.54 -3.82 16.13
CA PHE A 378 0.67 -3.09 17.39
C PHE A 378 2.04 -3.27 18.08
N SER A 379 2.67 -4.44 17.96
CA SER A 379 3.96 -4.71 18.61
C SER A 379 5.14 -3.90 18.03
N ASN A 380 5.00 -3.36 16.83
CA ASN A 380 6.06 -2.60 16.16
C ASN A 380 5.84 -1.07 16.22
N GLU A 381 4.67 -0.61 16.68
CA GLU A 381 4.36 0.82 16.83
C GLU A 381 4.72 1.36 18.23
N THR A 382 4.87 0.48 19.24
CA THR A 382 5.24 0.87 20.61
C THR A 382 6.72 1.22 20.80
N ASP A 383 7.61 0.82 19.89
CA ASP A 383 9.07 0.98 20.05
C ASP A 383 9.61 2.35 19.56
N ASN A 384 8.75 3.25 19.07
CA ASN A 384 9.14 4.57 18.54
C ASN A 384 8.54 5.78 19.28
N LEU A 385 7.96 5.59 20.47
CA LEU A 385 7.36 6.69 21.26
C LEU A 385 7.96 6.80 22.68
N HIS A 386 9.19 7.33 22.74
CA HIS A 386 9.79 7.89 23.94
C HIS A 386 10.38 9.28 23.62
N ASP A 387 9.61 10.34 23.80
CA ASP A 387 9.76 11.32 24.90
C ASP A 387 8.65 12.40 24.77
N GLU A 388 8.56 13.32 25.75
CA GLU A 388 7.54 14.38 25.92
C GLU A 388 6.16 13.84 26.37
N GLY A 389 5.82 14.04 27.65
CA GLY A 389 4.61 13.52 28.27
C GLY A 389 3.44 14.51 28.35
N ILE A 390 2.29 14.00 28.78
CA ILE A 390 1.19 14.72 29.45
C ILE A 390 0.34 13.67 30.20
N ASP A 391 -0.05 13.98 31.43
CA ASP A 391 -0.95 13.15 32.26
C ASP A 391 -2.42 13.26 31.82
N ASP A 392 -3.26 12.38 32.38
CA ASP A 392 -4.73 12.40 32.38
C ASP A 392 -5.48 12.33 31.02
N LEU A 393 -5.88 11.11 30.65
CA LEU A 393 -7.32 10.77 30.69
C LEU A 393 -7.55 9.24 30.68
N SER A 394 -7.92 8.66 31.83
CA SER A 394 -8.43 7.28 31.91
C SER A 394 -9.78 7.22 32.63
N SER A 395 -10.85 7.60 31.93
CA SER A 395 -12.22 7.17 32.30
C SER A 395 -13.23 7.38 31.17
N SER A 396 -13.70 6.27 30.59
CA SER A 396 -15.13 5.99 30.28
C SER A 396 -15.25 4.68 29.49
N VAL A 397 -15.90 3.64 30.07
CA VAL A 397 -17.27 3.16 29.69
C VAL A 397 -17.22 2.30 28.41
N ILE A 398 -17.59 1.01 28.36
CA ILE A 398 -18.73 0.29 29.00
C ILE A 398 -18.31 -1.09 29.57
N GLN A 399 -18.82 -1.41 30.76
CA GLN A 399 -19.01 -2.78 31.29
C GLN A 399 -20.35 -3.31 30.74
N GLY A 400 -20.38 -4.50 30.12
CA GLY A 400 -21.61 -5.13 29.61
C GLY A 400 -21.61 -6.63 29.88
N ASP A 401 -22.60 -7.10 30.63
CA ASP A 401 -22.65 -8.44 31.21
C ASP A 401 -23.12 -9.54 30.24
N ASN A 402 -22.88 -10.80 30.63
CA ASN A 402 -23.43 -11.99 29.98
C ASN A 402 -24.96 -12.00 30.03
N LEU A 403 -25.59 -12.38 28.91
CA LEU A 403 -26.98 -12.84 28.88
C LEU A 403 -27.07 -14.08 27.97
N ASP A 404 -27.29 -15.23 28.58
CA ASP A 404 -27.71 -16.45 27.90
C ASP A 404 -29.17 -16.29 27.43
N ILE A 405 -29.49 -16.67 26.19
CA ILE A 405 -30.87 -16.87 25.72
C ILE A 405 -30.91 -18.18 24.93
N GLU A 406 -31.97 -18.96 25.18
CA GLU A 406 -32.12 -20.37 24.83
C GLU A 406 -32.56 -20.58 23.37
N ASP A 407 -32.16 -21.71 22.77
CA ASP A 407 -32.63 -22.16 21.46
C ASP A 407 -34.06 -22.71 21.55
N GLU A 408 -35.03 -22.07 20.88
CA GLU A 408 -36.37 -22.64 20.66
C GLU A 408 -36.58 -23.04 19.18
N VAL A 409 -36.75 -24.33 18.95
CA VAL A 409 -37.07 -24.94 17.65
C VAL A 409 -38.57 -25.22 17.59
N ILE A 410 -39.33 -24.76 16.57
CA ILE A 410 -40.24 -25.54 15.69
C ILE A 410 -40.54 -24.72 14.37
N PRO A 411 -41.34 -25.14 13.35
CA PRO A 411 -40.80 -25.55 12.06
C PRO A 411 -41.20 -24.70 10.83
N SER A 412 -40.54 -24.95 9.71
CA SER A 412 -40.92 -24.54 8.34
C SER A 412 -42.22 -25.17 7.85
N PRO A 413 -42.91 -24.50 6.91
CA PRO A 413 -43.48 -25.18 5.74
C PRO A 413 -42.89 -24.70 4.40
N GLN A 414 -43.06 -25.55 3.37
CA GLN A 414 -42.61 -25.41 1.98
C GLN A 414 -43.36 -24.25 1.25
N GLN A 415 -42.95 -23.73 0.08
CA GLN A 415 -42.89 -24.46 -1.18
C GLN A 415 -42.33 -23.63 -2.36
N GLU A 416 -41.56 -24.31 -3.23
CA GLU A 416 -41.24 -24.09 -4.67
C GLU A 416 -41.16 -22.67 -5.28
N HIS A 417 -40.07 -22.41 -6.04
CA HIS A 417 -40.21 -22.05 -7.46
C HIS A 417 -38.99 -22.46 -8.32
N ALA A 418 -39.30 -22.76 -9.58
CA ALA A 418 -38.58 -23.54 -10.58
C ALA A 418 -37.20 -23.05 -11.08
N SER A 419 -36.48 -23.99 -11.70
CA SER A 419 -35.32 -23.78 -12.58
C SER A 419 -35.72 -23.65 -14.05
N TYR A 420 -35.11 -22.73 -14.80
CA TYR A 420 -34.97 -22.68 -16.27
C TYR A 420 -33.82 -21.69 -16.59
N THR A 421 -32.61 -22.12 -16.95
CA THR A 421 -32.10 -22.54 -18.28
C THR A 421 -32.12 -21.44 -19.35
N ASP A 422 -30.93 -20.91 -19.68
CA ASP A 422 -30.69 -20.00 -20.81
C ASP A 422 -30.65 -20.72 -22.16
N GLN A 423 -31.12 -20.03 -23.21
CA GLN A 423 -30.73 -20.29 -24.61
C GLN A 423 -30.44 -18.96 -25.33
N PRO A 424 -29.39 -18.90 -26.18
CA PRO A 424 -29.05 -17.69 -26.91
C PRO A 424 -29.88 -17.52 -28.19
N ALA A 425 -30.46 -16.35 -28.38
CA ALA A 425 -31.03 -15.94 -29.66
C ALA A 425 -29.94 -15.32 -30.56
N GLY A 426 -29.59 -15.99 -31.65
CA GLY A 426 -28.81 -15.39 -32.73
C GLY A 426 -29.72 -14.61 -33.69
N ASN A 427 -29.16 -13.59 -34.34
CA ASN A 427 -29.69 -13.01 -35.57
C ASN A 427 -28.52 -12.62 -36.48
N GLU A 428 -28.65 -12.94 -37.77
CA GLU A 428 -27.62 -12.80 -38.79
C GLU A 428 -27.96 -11.72 -39.82
N VAL A 429 -26.92 -11.01 -40.30
CA VAL A 429 -26.73 -10.58 -41.71
C VAL A 429 -27.62 -9.40 -42.21
N PRO A 430 -27.22 -8.56 -43.20
CA PRO A 430 -26.06 -8.68 -44.13
C PRO A 430 -25.03 -7.52 -44.18
N ASN A 431 -23.85 -7.88 -44.70
CA ASN A 431 -22.91 -6.95 -45.37
C ASN A 431 -23.33 -6.65 -46.81
N THR A 432 -23.11 -5.42 -47.31
CA THR A 432 -22.93 -5.14 -48.74
C THR A 432 -21.97 -3.97 -48.98
N LEU A 433 -20.88 -4.22 -49.74
CA LEU A 433 -20.22 -3.40 -50.78
C LEU A 433 -19.91 -1.89 -50.53
N SER A 434 -18.85 -1.30 -51.08
CA SER A 434 -17.70 -1.77 -51.88
C SER A 434 -16.63 -0.68 -51.99
N ALA A 435 -15.41 -1.04 -52.38
CA ALA A 435 -14.28 -0.12 -52.54
C ALA A 435 -14.36 0.80 -53.77
N HIS A 436 -13.85 2.02 -53.62
CA HIS A 436 -13.24 2.96 -54.59
C HIS A 436 -12.81 4.19 -53.74
N SER A 437 -11.77 4.98 -54.00
CA SER A 437 -10.53 4.84 -54.80
C SER A 437 -9.75 6.14 -54.59
N GLU A 438 -8.45 6.11 -54.30
CA GLU A 438 -7.62 7.33 -54.36
C GLU A 438 -6.15 6.99 -54.70
N GLU A 439 -5.51 7.90 -55.43
CA GLU A 439 -4.37 7.62 -56.30
C GLU A 439 -2.97 7.75 -55.67
N ASP A 440 -2.06 7.03 -56.31
CA ASP A 440 -0.60 7.12 -56.34
C ASP A 440 0.06 8.47 -56.02
N ALA A 441 1.21 8.37 -55.34
CA ALA A 441 2.45 8.95 -55.85
C ALA A 441 3.70 8.32 -55.22
N ASN A 442 4.44 7.48 -55.95
CA ASN A 442 5.90 7.44 -55.76
C ASN A 442 6.71 6.98 -56.99
N ARG A 443 7.95 7.47 -57.03
CA ARG A 443 8.97 7.49 -58.10
C ARG A 443 9.50 6.09 -58.51
N PRO A 444 10.24 5.93 -59.64
CA PRO A 444 11.58 6.51 -59.89
C PRO A 444 11.73 7.06 -61.35
N ASP A 445 12.89 7.41 -61.97
CA ASP A 445 14.31 7.46 -61.56
C ASP A 445 15.17 8.46 -62.41
N SER A 446 16.41 8.69 -61.96
CA SER A 446 17.66 8.85 -62.75
C SER A 446 18.08 10.17 -63.47
N VAL A 447 19.42 10.36 -63.45
CA VAL A 447 20.32 11.18 -64.31
C VAL A 447 20.64 12.66 -63.95
N ASP A 448 21.83 12.82 -63.33
CA ASP A 448 22.75 14.00 -63.28
C ASP A 448 23.52 14.10 -64.65
N PRO A 449 24.18 15.20 -65.13
CA PRO A 449 24.93 16.15 -64.29
C PRO A 449 25.25 17.60 -64.76
N ARG A 450 25.92 18.36 -63.87
CA ARG A 450 26.82 19.55 -64.07
C ARG A 450 26.23 20.92 -64.42
N GLY A 451 26.70 21.96 -63.70
CA GLY A 451 27.01 23.27 -64.29
C GLY A 451 26.83 24.51 -63.41
N HIS A 452 27.95 25.17 -63.06
CA HIS A 452 28.15 26.62 -62.81
C HIS A 452 26.94 27.58 -62.99
N ASP A 453 26.69 28.58 -62.14
CA ASP A 453 27.66 29.64 -61.78
C ASP A 453 27.19 30.57 -60.64
N LYS A 454 28.17 31.30 -60.04
CA LYS A 454 28.11 32.42 -59.06
C LYS A 454 27.82 32.12 -57.58
#